data_AF-A0AAD3WCU4-F1
#
_entry.id   AF-A0AAD3WCU4-F1
#
_cell.length_a   1.000
_cell.length_b   1.000
_cell.length_c   1.000
_cell.angle_alpha   90.00
_cell.angle_beta   90.00
_cell.angle_gamma   90.00
#
_symmetry.space_group_name_H-M   'P 1'
#
loop_
_entity.id
_entity.type
_entity.pdbx_description
1 polymer ?
#
loop_
_entity_poly.entity_id
_entity_poly.type
_entity_poly.pdbx_seq_one_letter_code
_entity_poly.pdbx_strand_id
1 'polypeptide(L)'
;MLEIEGVPIQDYVDGQRGLGTSRLLYDPVRKQLYQRQLTLPLEGEFLRVTLADEAGRSTEVTVPYAKSAWDWVFPWPPKYAGNPGSPNQNLYTDVLGDGKVGYVRISSFLSVEQDASALHRFFESIRDLPALIIDIRGNGGGKSIYWEQNIVARLATGPVECNFYLTWRSGEYVQPFVQAKLSSMRLQELSKSAFVERAGPQLAGNIPPEILTSEYAEPRVYRYVVTPRDSINYQGRIFVLVDDLCFSAADGFAAFCKGSGFATVVGTWTRGDGIAFTPAIVTLPNSGMVVRFPSVFGLNPDFSASEEAHTSPDVMVEPSLEDILEYLATRDSSGELRPDPSFDTQLRTCLTLALSEIN
;
A
#
# COMPACT_ATOMS: atom_id res chain seq x y z
N MET A 1 -6.72 -9.38 -21.55
CA MET A 1 -7.67 -8.55 -22.33
C MET A 1 -6.88 -7.91 -23.46
N LEU A 2 -7.38 -7.97 -24.69
CA LEU A 2 -6.70 -7.44 -25.88
C LEU A 2 -7.25 -6.06 -26.27
N GLU A 3 -8.58 -5.93 -26.34
CA GLU A 3 -9.25 -4.74 -26.86
C GLU A 3 -10.55 -4.44 -26.09
N ILE A 4 -10.97 -3.17 -26.11
CA ILE A 4 -12.27 -2.71 -25.66
C ILE A 4 -12.86 -1.83 -26.76
N GLU A 5 -14.06 -2.14 -27.23
CA GLU A 5 -14.72 -1.44 -28.35
C GLU A 5 -13.85 -1.37 -29.63
N GLY A 6 -13.07 -2.42 -29.90
CA GLY A 6 -12.13 -2.48 -31.02
C GLY A 6 -10.90 -1.57 -30.87
N VAL A 7 -10.69 -0.98 -29.68
CA VAL A 7 -9.50 -0.19 -29.34
C VAL A 7 -8.54 -1.08 -28.55
N PRO A 8 -7.25 -1.16 -28.92
CA PRO A 8 -6.23 -1.86 -28.12
C PRO A 8 -6.28 -1.43 -26.65
N ILE A 9 -6.14 -2.38 -25.73
CA ILE A 9 -6.35 -2.14 -24.30
C ILE A 9 -5.50 -0.99 -23.74
N GLN A 10 -4.25 -0.87 -24.20
CA GLN A 10 -3.36 0.19 -23.73
C GLN A 10 -3.81 1.56 -24.22
N ASP A 11 -4.19 1.68 -25.49
CA ASP A 11 -4.72 2.92 -26.07
C ASP A 11 -6.05 3.31 -25.40
N TYR A 12 -6.90 2.33 -25.09
CA TYR A 12 -8.12 2.56 -24.33
C TYR A 12 -7.82 3.15 -22.96
N VAL A 13 -6.91 2.54 -22.19
CA VAL A 13 -6.52 3.00 -20.85
C VAL A 13 -5.90 4.39 -20.90
N ASP A 14 -4.97 4.64 -21.82
CA ASP A 14 -4.33 5.96 -21.98
C ASP A 14 -5.34 7.03 -22.41
N GLY A 15 -6.36 6.67 -23.18
CA GLY A 15 -7.48 7.54 -23.56
C GLY A 15 -8.40 7.93 -22.41
N GLN A 16 -8.33 7.28 -21.24
CA GLN A 16 -9.16 7.62 -20.07
C GLN A 16 -8.60 8.77 -19.24
N ARG A 17 -7.42 9.32 -19.56
CA ARG A 17 -6.81 10.43 -18.80
C ARG A 17 -7.77 11.63 -18.75
N GLY A 18 -8.04 12.12 -17.54
CA GLY A 18 -8.89 13.31 -17.32
C GLY A 18 -10.39 13.01 -17.20
N LEU A 19 -10.83 11.75 -17.34
CA LEU A 19 -12.19 11.35 -17.00
C LEU A 19 -12.31 11.12 -15.49
N GLY A 20 -13.13 11.93 -14.80
CA GLY A 20 -13.31 11.87 -13.35
C GLY A 20 -13.91 10.56 -12.80
N THR A 21 -14.27 9.64 -13.69
CA THR A 21 -14.84 8.31 -13.38
C THR A 21 -13.81 7.19 -13.40
N SER A 22 -12.62 7.40 -13.99
CA SER A 22 -11.55 6.40 -14.08
C SER A 22 -10.40 6.70 -13.11
N ARG A 23 -10.08 5.75 -12.23
CA ARG A 23 -8.83 5.76 -11.47
C ARG A 23 -7.76 5.01 -12.25
N LEU A 24 -6.88 5.77 -12.90
CA LEU A 24 -5.68 5.23 -13.53
C LEU A 24 -4.62 4.97 -12.46
N LEU A 25 -4.00 3.79 -12.52
CA LEU A 25 -2.89 3.39 -11.67
C LEU A 25 -1.64 3.27 -12.53
N TYR A 26 -0.47 3.47 -11.95
CA TYR A 26 0.80 3.34 -12.67
C TYR A 26 1.49 2.03 -12.27
N ASP A 27 1.88 1.22 -13.27
CA ASP A 27 2.71 0.04 -13.08
C ASP A 27 4.18 0.46 -13.24
N PRO A 28 4.97 0.52 -12.15
CA PRO A 28 6.37 0.95 -12.21
C PRO A 28 7.30 -0.10 -12.85
N VAL A 29 6.89 -1.37 -12.92
CA VAL A 29 7.65 -2.44 -13.61
C VAL A 29 7.52 -2.26 -15.11
N ARG A 30 6.28 -2.16 -15.59
CA ARG A 30 5.97 -2.09 -17.02
C ARG A 30 5.97 -0.66 -17.57
N LYS A 31 6.08 0.34 -16.68
CA LYS A 31 6.08 1.78 -16.99
C LYS A 31 4.86 2.22 -17.80
N GLN A 32 3.69 1.69 -17.44
CA GLN A 32 2.44 1.93 -18.15
C GLN A 32 1.30 2.18 -17.18
N LEU A 33 0.29 2.93 -17.64
CA LEU A 33 -0.94 3.07 -16.88
C LEU A 33 -1.80 1.83 -17.04
N TYR A 34 -2.51 1.46 -15.99
CA TYR A 34 -3.48 0.37 -15.98
C TYR A 34 -4.72 0.74 -15.16
N GLN A 35 -5.76 -0.08 -15.31
CA GLN A 35 -6.98 0.02 -14.53
C GLN A 35 -7.29 -1.35 -13.93
N ARG A 36 -7.69 -1.37 -12.65
CA ARG A 36 -8.23 -2.58 -12.02
C ARG A 36 -9.70 -2.80 -12.32
N GLN A 37 -10.40 -1.76 -12.74
CA GLN A 37 -11.82 -1.77 -13.03
C GLN A 37 -12.06 -1.01 -14.32
N LEU A 38 -12.82 -1.62 -15.23
CA LEU A 38 -13.33 -0.91 -16.38
C LEU A 38 -14.37 0.09 -15.91
N THR A 39 -14.18 1.36 -16.26
CA THR A 39 -15.25 2.36 -16.14
C THR A 39 -16.35 1.96 -17.12
N LEU A 40 -17.45 1.41 -16.60
CA LEU A 40 -18.57 1.02 -17.43
C LEU A 40 -19.31 2.27 -17.96
N PRO A 41 -19.90 2.18 -19.16
CA PRO A 41 -20.66 3.27 -19.77
C PRO A 41 -21.93 3.60 -18.97
N LEU A 42 -22.68 4.62 -19.37
CA LEU A 42 -23.90 5.06 -18.69
C LEU A 42 -24.91 3.92 -18.52
N GLU A 43 -25.83 4.07 -17.56
CA GLU A 43 -26.89 3.08 -17.32
C GLU A 43 -27.67 2.77 -18.62
N GLY A 44 -27.64 1.50 -19.05
CA GLY A 44 -28.26 1.04 -20.31
C GLY A 44 -27.28 0.67 -21.42
N GLU A 45 -25.98 0.96 -21.26
CA GLU A 45 -24.92 0.67 -22.23
C GLU A 45 -24.15 -0.63 -21.91
N PHE A 46 -23.33 -1.09 -22.85
CA PHE A 46 -22.43 -2.25 -22.70
C PHE A 46 -21.04 -1.97 -23.30
N LEU A 47 -20.04 -2.77 -22.91
CA LEU A 47 -18.72 -2.81 -23.53
C LEU A 47 -18.50 -4.13 -24.25
N ARG A 48 -18.03 -4.07 -25.49
CA ARG A 48 -17.40 -5.20 -26.19
C ARG A 48 -15.96 -5.30 -25.74
N VAL A 49 -15.59 -6.47 -25.23
CA VAL A 49 -14.25 -6.76 -24.73
C VAL A 49 -13.71 -7.96 -25.47
N THR A 50 -12.56 -7.80 -26.11
CA THR A 50 -11.85 -8.91 -26.74
C THR A 50 -10.87 -9.50 -25.72
N LEU A 51 -11.06 -10.77 -25.39
CA LEU A 51 -10.18 -11.55 -24.52
C LEU A 51 -9.34 -12.51 -25.36
N ALA A 52 -8.18 -12.89 -24.85
CA ALA A 52 -7.39 -13.99 -25.39
C ALA A 52 -7.18 -15.04 -24.30
N ASP A 53 -7.26 -16.30 -24.67
CA ASP A 53 -6.83 -17.41 -23.81
C ASP A 53 -5.31 -17.63 -23.88
N GLU A 54 -4.80 -18.59 -23.10
CA GLU A 54 -3.37 -18.93 -23.08
C GLU A 54 -2.84 -19.45 -24.43
N ALA A 55 -3.72 -19.97 -25.28
CA ALA A 55 -3.37 -20.41 -26.63
C ALA A 55 -3.43 -19.26 -27.66
N GLY A 56 -3.73 -18.03 -27.23
CA GLY A 56 -3.85 -16.84 -28.07
C GLY A 56 -5.15 -16.78 -28.88
N ARG A 57 -6.12 -17.64 -28.61
CA ARG A 57 -7.44 -17.60 -29.29
C ARG A 57 -8.23 -16.44 -28.72
N SER A 58 -8.70 -15.56 -29.61
CA SER A 58 -9.52 -14.42 -29.23
C SER A 58 -11.00 -14.78 -29.11
N THR A 59 -11.67 -14.21 -28.11
CA THR A 59 -13.12 -14.28 -27.95
C THR A 59 -13.63 -12.89 -27.57
N GLU A 60 -14.62 -12.40 -28.30
CA GLU A 60 -15.33 -11.17 -27.93
C GLU A 60 -16.45 -11.50 -26.93
N VAL A 61 -16.52 -10.73 -25.85
CA VAL A 61 -17.57 -10.83 -24.84
C VAL A 61 -18.22 -9.47 -24.65
N THR A 62 -19.54 -9.46 -24.42
CA THR A 62 -20.28 -8.25 -24.08
C THR A 62 -20.42 -8.14 -22.57
N VAL A 63 -19.91 -7.06 -22.00
CA VAL A 63 -19.96 -6.73 -20.57
C VAL A 63 -21.04 -5.65 -20.37
N PRO A 64 -22.21 -5.99 -19.80
CA PRO A 64 -23.27 -5.01 -19.58
C PRO A 64 -22.92 -4.02 -18.47
N TYR A 65 -23.55 -2.85 -18.47
CA TYR A 65 -23.55 -1.96 -17.31
C TYR A 65 -24.03 -2.70 -16.05
N ALA A 66 -23.29 -2.57 -14.97
CA ALA A 66 -23.69 -3.02 -13.65
C ALA A 66 -23.43 -1.89 -12.63
N LYS A 67 -24.47 -1.54 -11.85
CA LYS A 67 -24.27 -0.75 -10.63
C LYS A 67 -23.47 -1.61 -9.66
N SER A 68 -22.19 -1.33 -9.48
CA SER A 68 -21.46 -1.98 -8.40
C SER A 68 -22.06 -1.50 -7.07
N ALA A 69 -22.55 -2.41 -6.25
CA ALA A 69 -22.50 -2.19 -4.81
C ALA A 69 -21.04 -1.88 -4.48
N TRP A 70 -20.77 -1.03 -3.48
CA TRP A 70 -19.40 -0.68 -3.06
C TRP A 70 -18.55 -1.87 -2.59
N ASP A 71 -19.03 -3.10 -2.74
CA ASP A 71 -18.30 -4.33 -2.55
C ASP A 71 -17.30 -4.51 -3.68
N TRP A 72 -16.10 -3.97 -3.43
CA TRP A 72 -14.88 -4.23 -4.18
C TRP A 72 -14.63 -5.74 -4.23
N VAL A 73 -15.15 -6.41 -5.27
CA VAL A 73 -14.80 -7.80 -5.58
C VAL A 73 -13.49 -7.79 -6.36
N PHE A 74 -12.40 -7.41 -5.67
CA PHE A 74 -11.09 -7.75 -6.20
C PHE A 74 -10.88 -9.26 -6.05
N PRO A 75 -10.49 -9.97 -7.11
CA PRO A 75 -10.13 -11.38 -7.00
C PRO A 75 -8.84 -11.56 -6.19
N TRP A 76 -8.04 -10.50 -6.03
CA TRP A 76 -6.78 -10.51 -5.32
C TRP A 76 -6.59 -9.20 -4.54
N PRO A 77 -6.05 -9.22 -3.31
CA PRO A 77 -5.47 -10.37 -2.59
C PRO A 77 -6.54 -11.35 -2.08
N PRO A 78 -6.15 -12.58 -1.69
CA PRO A 78 -7.07 -13.52 -1.08
C PRO A 78 -7.76 -12.90 0.14
N LYS A 79 -9.07 -13.13 0.27
CA LYS A 79 -9.86 -12.69 1.42
C LYS A 79 -10.00 -13.88 2.36
N TYR A 80 -9.54 -13.69 3.60
CA TYR A 80 -9.66 -14.69 4.66
C TYR A 80 -10.78 -14.29 5.62
N ALA A 81 -11.46 -15.28 6.20
CA ALA A 81 -12.42 -15.02 7.27
C ALA A 81 -11.66 -14.40 8.45
N GLY A 82 -12.15 -13.31 9.04
CA GLY A 82 -11.50 -12.72 10.23
C GLY A 82 -11.67 -13.59 11.47
N ASN A 83 -10.82 -13.36 12.48
CA ASN A 83 -10.90 -14.03 13.77
C ASN A 83 -12.28 -13.82 14.42
N PRO A 84 -12.89 -14.87 15.03
CA PRO A 84 -14.12 -14.72 15.80
C PRO A 84 -14.01 -13.60 16.85
N GLY A 85 -14.96 -12.67 16.83
CA GLY A 85 -14.97 -11.53 17.75
C GLY A 85 -14.08 -10.34 17.36
N SER A 86 -13.34 -10.40 16.25
CA SER A 86 -12.66 -9.22 15.69
C SER A 86 -13.68 -8.25 15.09
N PRO A 87 -13.74 -6.97 15.52
CA PRO A 87 -14.65 -5.99 14.94
C PRO A 87 -14.41 -5.84 13.43
N ASN A 88 -15.48 -5.97 12.66
CA ASN A 88 -15.46 -5.94 11.19
C ASN A 88 -14.49 -6.96 10.55
N GLN A 89 -14.13 -8.04 11.26
CA GLN A 89 -13.18 -9.06 10.76
C GLN A 89 -11.82 -8.46 10.37
N ASN A 90 -11.36 -7.42 11.08
CA ASN A 90 -10.13 -6.69 10.72
C ASN A 90 -8.85 -7.54 10.86
N LEU A 91 -8.83 -8.45 11.83
CA LEU A 91 -7.69 -9.29 12.15
C LEU A 91 -7.95 -10.76 11.79
N TYR A 92 -6.92 -11.41 11.26
CA TYR A 92 -6.80 -12.87 11.26
C TYR A 92 -5.41 -13.25 11.77
N THR A 93 -5.30 -14.27 12.61
CA THR A 93 -4.01 -14.71 13.19
C THR A 93 -3.85 -16.21 13.10
N ASP A 94 -2.65 -16.69 12.78
CA ASP A 94 -2.33 -18.11 12.66
C ASP A 94 -0.85 -18.38 12.93
N VAL A 95 -0.47 -19.66 12.96
CA VAL A 95 0.94 -20.08 12.94
C VAL A 95 1.14 -21.03 11.77
N LEU A 96 2.01 -20.63 10.85
CA LEU A 96 2.31 -21.32 9.59
C LEU A 96 3.69 -21.99 9.64
N GLY A 97 4.02 -22.75 8.59
CA GLY A 97 5.34 -23.36 8.40
C GLY A 97 5.71 -24.34 9.52
N ASP A 98 4.82 -25.30 9.78
CA ASP A 98 4.97 -26.31 10.84
C ASP A 98 5.17 -25.70 12.24
N GLY A 99 4.45 -24.63 12.55
CA GLY A 99 4.49 -23.99 13.86
C GLY A 99 5.64 -23.01 14.07
N LYS A 100 6.40 -22.67 13.03
CA LYS A 100 7.62 -21.84 13.14
C LYS A 100 7.41 -20.37 12.80
N VAL A 101 6.33 -20.02 12.12
CA VAL A 101 6.13 -18.66 11.59
C VAL A 101 4.80 -18.11 12.07
N GLY A 102 4.82 -17.06 12.88
CA GLY A 102 3.59 -16.33 13.22
C GLY A 102 3.05 -15.63 11.98
N TYR A 103 1.73 -15.62 11.81
CA TYR A 103 1.06 -14.90 10.73
C TYR A 103 -0.05 -14.03 11.31
N VAL A 104 -0.09 -12.75 10.93
CA VAL A 104 -1.22 -11.86 11.20
C VAL A 104 -1.60 -11.09 9.96
N ARG A 105 -2.89 -11.09 9.63
CA ARG A 105 -3.48 -10.21 8.63
C ARG A 105 -4.20 -9.04 9.30
N ILE A 106 -4.03 -7.85 8.72
CA ILE A 106 -4.64 -6.61 9.20
C ILE A 106 -5.26 -5.87 8.01
N SER A 107 -6.59 -5.90 7.91
CA SER A 107 -7.33 -5.40 6.74
C SER A 107 -7.48 -3.87 6.71
N SER A 108 -7.33 -3.19 7.84
CA SER A 108 -7.43 -1.74 7.99
C SER A 108 -6.71 -1.25 9.24
N PHE A 109 -6.22 -0.01 9.22
CA PHE A 109 -5.62 0.68 10.36
C PHE A 109 -6.60 1.64 11.07
N LEU A 110 -7.91 1.40 10.98
CA LEU A 110 -8.93 2.22 11.65
C LEU A 110 -9.20 1.81 13.10
N SER A 111 -9.08 0.51 13.41
CA SER A 111 -9.49 -0.13 14.67
C SER A 111 -8.40 -0.12 15.75
N VAL A 112 -7.77 1.04 16.01
CA VAL A 112 -6.59 1.17 16.88
C VAL A 112 -6.84 0.55 18.26
N GLU A 113 -7.86 0.99 18.98
CA GLU A 113 -8.10 0.57 20.36
C GLU A 113 -8.68 -0.85 20.43
N GLN A 114 -9.50 -1.22 19.45
CA GLN A 114 -10.21 -2.50 19.43
C GLN A 114 -9.25 -3.67 19.19
N ASP A 115 -8.24 -3.49 18.36
CA ASP A 115 -7.31 -4.54 17.98
C ASP A 115 -6.11 -4.67 18.94
N ALA A 116 -5.81 -3.62 19.71
CA ALA A 116 -4.62 -3.53 20.55
C ALA A 116 -4.42 -4.75 21.47
N SER A 117 -5.47 -5.16 22.19
CA SER A 117 -5.38 -6.27 23.14
C SER A 117 -5.27 -7.64 22.44
N ALA A 118 -5.93 -7.80 21.29
CA ALA A 118 -5.89 -9.05 20.54
C ALA A 118 -4.52 -9.25 19.88
N LEU A 119 -3.97 -8.21 19.26
CA LEU A 119 -2.63 -8.22 18.67
C LEU A 119 -1.56 -8.46 19.73
N HIS A 120 -1.63 -7.78 20.88
CA HIS A 120 -0.64 -7.97 21.93
C HIS A 120 -0.61 -9.41 22.43
N ARG A 121 -1.77 -10.02 22.71
CA ARG A 121 -1.85 -11.45 23.12
C ARG A 121 -1.30 -12.39 22.05
N PHE A 122 -1.59 -12.12 20.77
CA PHE A 122 -1.06 -12.92 19.67
C PHE A 122 0.47 -12.82 19.63
N PHE A 123 1.03 -11.62 19.72
CA PHE A 123 2.48 -11.43 19.76
C PHE A 123 3.12 -12.13 20.96
N GLU A 124 2.50 -12.07 22.15
CA GLU A 124 2.98 -12.84 23.30
C GLU A 124 3.02 -14.35 23.02
N SER A 125 2.01 -14.89 22.34
CA SER A 125 1.91 -16.32 22.02
C SER A 125 2.96 -16.81 21.01
N ILE A 126 3.47 -15.91 20.16
CA ILE A 126 4.47 -16.21 19.13
C ILE A 126 5.86 -15.62 19.45
N ARG A 127 6.07 -15.12 20.68
CA ARG A 127 7.28 -14.39 21.09
C ARG A 127 8.59 -15.11 20.76
N ASP A 128 8.60 -16.43 20.92
CA ASP A 128 9.78 -17.28 20.72
C ASP A 128 9.87 -17.87 19.29
N LEU A 129 8.91 -17.55 18.43
CA LEU A 129 8.98 -17.97 17.03
C LEU A 129 10.06 -17.19 16.29
N PRO A 130 10.80 -17.84 15.38
CA PRO A 130 11.89 -17.23 14.64
C PRO A 130 11.45 -16.21 13.58
N ALA A 131 10.18 -16.23 13.14
CA ALA A 131 9.69 -15.31 12.11
C ALA A 131 8.20 -14.96 12.27
N LEU A 132 7.87 -13.72 11.89
CA LEU A 132 6.51 -13.17 11.86
C LEU A 132 6.23 -12.58 10.47
N ILE A 133 5.10 -12.96 9.87
CA ILE A 133 4.55 -12.36 8.66
C ILE A 133 3.36 -11.48 9.04
N ILE A 134 3.43 -10.21 8.65
CA ILE A 134 2.36 -9.22 8.81
C ILE A 134 1.77 -8.92 7.43
N ASP A 135 0.58 -9.43 7.16
CA ASP A 135 -0.11 -9.25 5.90
C ASP A 135 -1.04 -8.04 5.92
N ILE A 136 -0.66 -7.01 5.18
CA ILE A 136 -1.47 -5.80 5.01
C ILE A 136 -1.98 -5.65 3.57
N ARG A 137 -1.88 -6.69 2.73
CA ARG A 137 -2.42 -6.64 1.36
C ARG A 137 -3.91 -6.31 1.39
N GLY A 138 -4.35 -5.35 0.58
CA GLY A 138 -5.72 -4.84 0.58
C GLY A 138 -6.01 -3.75 1.62
N ASN A 139 -5.04 -3.39 2.48
CA ASN A 139 -5.25 -2.40 3.54
C ASN A 139 -5.15 -0.98 3.00
N GLY A 140 -6.29 -0.32 2.82
CA GLY A 140 -6.37 1.07 2.34
C GLY A 140 -5.87 2.13 3.33
N GLY A 141 -5.34 1.74 4.48
CA GLY A 141 -4.82 2.63 5.51
C GLY A 141 -5.79 2.87 6.67
N GLY A 142 -5.71 4.08 7.23
CA GLY A 142 -6.38 4.45 8.48
C GLY A 142 -5.52 5.46 9.25
N LYS A 143 -5.25 5.16 10.53
CA LYS A 143 -4.46 6.03 11.39
C LYS A 143 -3.04 5.46 11.55
N SER A 144 -1.99 6.23 11.28
CA SER A 144 -0.59 5.77 11.45
C SER A 144 -0.30 5.27 12.87
N ILE A 145 -0.96 5.88 13.86
CA ILE A 145 -0.88 5.47 15.27
C ILE A 145 -1.24 3.99 15.50
N TYR A 146 -2.00 3.37 14.59
CA TYR A 146 -2.30 1.94 14.63
C TYR A 146 -1.01 1.11 14.56
N TRP A 147 -0.24 1.25 13.48
CA TRP A 147 0.95 0.44 13.28
C TRP A 147 2.08 0.88 14.21
N GLU A 148 2.11 2.15 14.61
CA GLU A 148 3.05 2.64 15.62
C GLU A 148 2.84 1.93 16.96
N GLN A 149 1.61 1.95 17.49
CA GLN A 149 1.33 1.48 18.85
C GLN A 149 1.03 -0.01 18.95
N ASN A 150 0.37 -0.57 17.93
CA ASN A 150 -0.10 -1.96 17.97
C ASN A 150 0.85 -2.92 17.29
N ILE A 151 1.85 -2.44 16.53
CA ILE A 151 2.81 -3.30 15.82
C ILE A 151 4.23 -2.95 16.26
N VAL A 152 4.76 -1.81 15.80
CA VAL A 152 6.18 -1.47 15.97
C VAL A 152 6.54 -1.35 17.44
N ALA A 153 5.77 -0.58 18.22
CA ALA A 153 6.05 -0.39 19.65
C ALA A 153 5.94 -1.67 20.48
N ARG A 154 5.14 -2.65 20.03
CA ARG A 154 4.92 -3.94 20.72
C ARG A 154 5.97 -4.99 20.37
N LEU A 155 6.62 -4.88 19.22
CA LEU A 155 7.58 -5.86 18.71
C LEU A 155 9.03 -5.40 18.87
N ALA A 156 9.30 -4.11 18.69
CA ALA A 156 10.66 -3.58 18.63
C ALA A 156 11.45 -3.75 19.93
N THR A 157 12.73 -4.07 19.81
CA THR A 157 13.68 -4.26 20.92
C THR A 157 14.33 -2.96 21.39
N GLY A 158 14.18 -1.87 20.63
CA GLY A 158 14.67 -0.53 20.91
C GLY A 158 13.96 0.49 20.02
N PRO A 159 14.24 1.80 20.17
CA PRO A 159 13.69 2.83 19.29
C PRO A 159 13.99 2.54 17.82
N VAL A 160 12.95 2.57 16.98
CA VAL A 160 13.05 2.37 15.54
C VAL A 160 12.82 3.71 14.86
N GLU A 161 13.70 4.07 13.93
CA GLU A 161 13.65 5.37 13.27
C GLU A 161 13.88 5.30 11.77
N CYS A 162 13.26 6.24 11.06
CA CYS A 162 13.55 6.49 9.66
C CYS A 162 13.43 7.99 9.35
N ASN A 163 13.99 8.41 8.23
CA ASN A 163 13.80 9.76 7.71
C ASN A 163 12.76 9.71 6.59
N PHE A 164 11.74 10.54 6.73
CA PHE A 164 10.85 10.91 5.64
C PHE A 164 11.18 12.31 5.15
N TYR A 165 10.86 12.58 3.89
CA TYR A 165 11.13 13.88 3.30
C TYR A 165 9.85 14.49 2.76
N LEU A 166 9.73 15.80 2.96
CA LEU A 166 8.54 16.56 2.63
C LEU A 166 8.94 17.84 1.90
N THR A 167 8.20 18.20 0.88
CA THR A 167 8.21 19.55 0.31
C THR A 167 6.79 19.92 -0.11
N TRP A 168 6.55 21.14 -0.57
CA TRP A 168 5.24 21.60 -1.00
C TRP A 168 5.39 22.77 -1.94
N ARG A 169 4.34 23.06 -2.69
CA ARG A 169 4.28 24.21 -3.59
C ARG A 169 4.51 25.51 -2.81
N SER A 170 5.34 26.40 -3.33
CA SER A 170 5.65 27.71 -2.74
C SER A 170 4.48 28.70 -2.77
N GLY A 171 3.42 28.42 -3.53
CA GLY A 171 2.25 29.29 -3.67
C GLY A 171 1.51 29.54 -2.35
N GLU A 172 0.92 30.74 -2.21
CA GLU A 172 0.34 31.21 -0.95
C GLU A 172 -0.84 30.38 -0.44
N TYR A 173 -1.62 29.78 -1.35
CA TYR A 173 -2.86 29.09 -0.99
C TYR A 173 -2.65 27.87 -0.08
N VAL A 174 -1.58 27.10 -0.31
CA VAL A 174 -1.33 25.86 0.44
C VAL A 174 -0.64 26.12 1.79
N GLN A 175 -0.01 27.28 1.96
CA GLN A 175 0.81 27.59 3.14
C GLN A 175 0.04 27.49 4.47
N PRO A 176 -1.20 28.01 4.61
CA PRO A 176 -1.95 27.89 5.86
C PRO A 176 -2.24 26.43 6.24
N PHE A 177 -2.53 25.58 5.25
CA PHE A 177 -2.79 24.14 5.46
C PHE A 177 -1.53 23.43 5.95
N VAL A 178 -0.39 23.69 5.29
CA VAL A 178 0.90 23.10 5.67
C VAL A 178 1.33 23.60 7.05
N GLN A 179 1.33 24.91 7.30
CA GLN A 179 1.78 25.49 8.56
C GLN A 179 0.98 24.97 9.76
N ALA A 180 -0.34 24.78 9.61
CA ALA A 180 -1.18 24.18 10.65
C ALA A 180 -0.68 22.79 11.05
N LYS A 181 -0.22 21.97 10.10
CA LYS A 181 0.32 20.63 10.36
C LYS A 181 1.75 20.67 10.90
N LEU A 182 2.61 21.52 10.32
CA LEU A 182 4.00 21.64 10.72
C LEU A 182 4.19 22.08 12.17
N SER A 183 3.26 22.87 12.71
CA SER A 183 3.32 23.34 14.11
C SER A 183 3.45 22.23 15.15
N SER A 184 3.06 20.99 14.80
CA SER A 184 3.12 19.81 15.65
C SER A 184 4.33 18.90 15.37
N MET A 185 5.20 19.26 14.43
CA MET A 185 6.26 18.40 13.91
C MET A 185 7.64 19.05 14.06
N ARG A 186 8.63 18.25 14.41
CA ARG A 186 10.03 18.68 14.41
C ARG A 186 10.65 18.36 13.06
N LEU A 187 10.68 19.34 12.17
CA LEU A 187 11.27 19.24 10.85
C LEU A 187 12.60 19.99 10.76
N GLN A 188 13.56 19.41 10.04
CA GLN A 188 14.81 20.07 9.68
C GLN A 188 14.75 20.55 8.22
N GLU A 189 15.05 21.83 7.97
CA GLU A 189 15.25 22.32 6.60
C GLU A 189 16.51 21.75 5.97
N LEU A 190 16.43 21.42 4.69
CA LEU A 190 17.57 21.24 3.82
C LEU A 190 17.40 22.12 2.58
N SER A 191 18.34 23.03 2.35
CA SER A 191 19.23 22.85 1.20
C SER A 191 18.75 21.95 0.06
N LYS A 192 18.19 22.43 -1.07
CA LYS A 192 18.02 21.58 -2.28
C LYS A 192 19.32 20.89 -2.69
N SER A 193 20.45 21.60 -2.66
CA SER A 193 21.76 21.01 -2.91
C SER A 193 22.14 19.97 -1.85
N ALA A 194 21.92 20.27 -0.56
CA ALA A 194 22.17 19.33 0.53
C ALA A 194 21.24 18.10 0.49
N PHE A 195 20.02 18.27 -0.04
CA PHE A 195 19.03 17.21 -0.23
C PHE A 195 19.48 16.23 -1.32
N VAL A 196 19.95 16.75 -2.45
CA VAL A 196 20.56 15.95 -3.53
C VAL A 196 21.83 15.25 -3.04
N GLU A 197 22.70 15.95 -2.31
CA GLU A 197 23.90 15.36 -1.72
C GLU A 197 23.55 14.22 -0.76
N ARG A 198 22.53 14.41 0.09
CA ARG A 198 22.04 13.39 1.02
C ARG A 198 21.52 12.14 0.31
N ALA A 199 20.87 12.29 -0.84
CA ALA A 199 20.43 11.14 -1.64
C ALA A 199 21.62 10.32 -2.17
N GLY A 200 22.74 10.99 -2.45
CA GLY A 200 23.90 10.37 -3.06
C GLY A 200 23.67 9.98 -4.51
N PRO A 201 24.73 9.57 -5.23
CA PRO A 201 24.67 9.36 -6.68
C PRO A 201 23.74 8.21 -7.09
N GLN A 202 23.48 7.24 -6.21
CA GLN A 202 22.61 6.10 -6.50
C GLN A 202 21.12 6.46 -6.46
N LEU A 203 20.71 7.42 -5.62
CA LEU A 203 19.30 7.77 -5.41
C LEU A 203 18.94 9.17 -5.94
N ALA A 204 19.92 10.00 -6.31
CA ALA A 204 19.65 11.33 -6.86
C ALA A 204 18.73 11.30 -8.10
N GLY A 205 18.79 10.23 -8.91
CA GLY A 205 17.91 10.05 -10.06
C GLY A 205 16.44 9.78 -9.72
N ASN A 206 16.12 9.43 -8.47
CA ASN A 206 14.75 9.22 -8.00
C ASN A 206 14.06 10.54 -7.60
N ILE A 207 14.83 11.60 -7.36
CA ILE A 207 14.30 12.90 -6.94
C ILE A 207 13.47 13.49 -8.10
N PRO A 208 12.18 13.82 -7.88
CA PRO A 208 11.39 14.51 -8.89
C PRO A 208 12.03 15.87 -9.23
N PRO A 209 12.34 16.16 -10.50
CA PRO A 209 13.11 17.36 -10.85
C PRO A 209 12.37 18.66 -10.51
N GLU A 210 11.04 18.66 -10.54
CA GLU A 210 10.20 19.83 -10.24
C GLU A 210 10.36 20.32 -8.80
N ILE A 211 10.66 19.42 -7.85
CA ILE A 211 10.83 19.82 -6.44
C ILE A 211 12.15 20.55 -6.19
N LEU A 212 13.06 20.54 -7.16
CA LEU A 212 14.32 21.29 -7.12
C LEU A 212 14.18 22.70 -7.73
N THR A 213 13.02 23.04 -8.29
CA THR A 213 12.75 24.38 -8.84
C THR A 213 12.29 25.35 -7.75
N SER A 214 12.17 26.65 -8.07
CA SER A 214 11.61 27.65 -7.13
C SER A 214 10.10 27.48 -6.87
N GLU A 215 9.40 26.64 -7.65
CA GLU A 215 7.97 26.37 -7.47
C GLU A 215 7.67 25.57 -6.21
N TYR A 216 8.70 24.94 -5.61
CA TYR A 216 8.62 24.19 -4.37
C TYR A 216 9.51 24.79 -3.29
N ALA A 217 9.04 24.69 -2.05
CA ALA A 217 9.80 25.06 -0.86
C ALA A 217 11.06 24.21 -0.70
N GLU A 218 12.02 24.70 0.09
CA GLU A 218 13.17 23.89 0.50
C GLU A 218 12.69 22.61 1.19
N PRO A 219 13.21 21.42 0.80
CA PRO A 219 12.85 20.15 1.41
C PRO A 219 13.03 20.15 2.92
N ARG A 220 12.17 19.37 3.59
CA ARG A 220 12.23 19.11 5.02
C ARG A 220 12.51 17.65 5.28
N VAL A 221 13.37 17.38 6.26
CA VAL A 221 13.55 16.06 6.83
C VAL A 221 12.67 15.95 8.06
N TYR A 222 11.87 14.89 8.08
CA TYR A 222 11.13 14.45 9.26
C TYR A 222 11.77 13.16 9.79
N ARG A 223 12.42 13.26 10.96
CA ARG A 223 12.90 12.07 11.68
C ARG A 223 11.72 11.42 12.40
N TYR A 224 11.21 10.34 11.84
CA TYR A 224 10.14 9.54 12.44
C TYR A 224 10.73 8.56 13.44
N VAL A 225 10.24 8.56 14.67
CA VAL A 225 10.75 7.65 15.72
C VAL A 225 9.57 6.97 16.40
N VAL A 226 9.58 5.64 16.44
CA VAL A 226 8.66 4.85 17.24
C VAL A 226 9.44 4.21 18.39
N THR A 227 9.08 4.59 19.61
CA THR A 227 9.69 4.05 20.82
C THR A 227 8.88 2.84 21.31
N PRO A 228 9.54 1.72 21.66
CA PRO A 228 8.87 0.57 22.26
C PRO A 228 8.01 0.93 23.47
N ARG A 229 6.84 0.30 23.58
CA ARG A 229 5.92 0.40 24.72
C ARG A 229 5.23 -0.93 24.90
N ASP A 230 5.31 -1.50 26.10
CA ASP A 230 4.80 -2.85 26.40
C ASP A 230 5.32 -3.88 25.38
N SER A 231 6.59 -3.74 24.99
CA SER A 231 7.19 -4.56 23.95
C SER A 231 7.46 -5.97 24.46
N ILE A 232 7.19 -6.96 23.60
CA ILE A 232 7.60 -8.34 23.83
C ILE A 232 9.09 -8.57 23.54
N ASN A 233 9.80 -7.55 23.04
CA ASN A 233 11.19 -7.60 22.59
C ASN A 233 11.40 -8.75 21.59
N TYR A 234 10.60 -8.77 20.53
CA TYR A 234 10.60 -9.84 19.54
C TYR A 234 11.98 -9.93 18.86
N GLN A 235 12.60 -11.11 18.92
CA GLN A 235 13.93 -11.36 18.33
C GLN A 235 13.85 -11.98 16.93
N GLY A 236 12.67 -12.48 16.55
CA GLY A 236 12.46 -13.09 15.25
C GLY A 236 12.48 -12.07 14.11
N ARG A 237 12.66 -12.57 12.89
CA ARG A 237 12.62 -11.75 11.67
C ARG A 237 11.17 -11.35 11.37
N ILE A 238 10.97 -10.13 10.88
CA ILE A 238 9.64 -9.61 10.56
C ILE A 238 9.56 -9.38 9.05
N PHE A 239 8.50 -9.87 8.44
CA PHE A 239 8.17 -9.68 7.04
C PHE A 239 6.81 -8.97 6.94
N VAL A 240 6.67 -8.07 5.97
CA VAL A 240 5.39 -7.40 5.68
C VAL A 240 4.97 -7.72 4.26
N LEU A 241 3.80 -8.34 4.10
CA LEU A 241 3.19 -8.58 2.79
C LEU A 241 2.39 -7.35 2.35
N VAL A 242 2.68 -6.84 1.15
CA VAL A 242 2.07 -5.63 0.58
C VAL A 242 1.56 -5.85 -0.84
N ASP A 243 0.59 -5.05 -1.25
CA ASP A 243 0.09 -4.96 -2.62
C ASP A 243 -0.27 -3.52 -2.99
N ASP A 244 -0.71 -3.32 -4.22
CA ASP A 244 -1.10 -2.01 -4.77
C ASP A 244 -2.43 -1.46 -4.23
N LEU A 245 -3.03 -2.14 -3.25
CA LEU A 245 -4.15 -1.64 -2.47
C LEU A 245 -3.69 -1.06 -1.11
N CYS A 246 -2.44 -1.32 -0.70
CA CYS A 246 -1.81 -0.67 0.45
C CYS A 246 -1.71 0.83 0.23
N PHE A 247 -2.56 1.63 0.89
CA PHE A 247 -2.66 3.07 0.67
C PHE A 247 -2.51 3.85 1.98
N SER A 248 -2.10 5.11 1.88
CA SER A 248 -2.08 6.05 3.01
C SER A 248 -1.28 5.47 4.20
N ALA A 249 -1.85 5.37 5.41
CA ALA A 249 -1.14 4.84 6.57
C ALA A 249 -0.53 3.44 6.37
N ALA A 250 -1.09 2.60 5.48
CA ALA A 250 -0.51 1.30 5.14
C ALA A 250 0.73 1.44 4.25
N ASP A 251 0.71 2.36 3.27
CA ASP A 251 1.90 2.73 2.51
C ASP A 251 2.98 3.33 3.41
N GLY A 252 2.59 4.22 4.33
CA GLY A 252 3.51 4.82 5.30
C GLY A 252 4.18 3.79 6.21
N PHE A 253 3.45 2.73 6.59
CA PHE A 253 4.03 1.61 7.33
C PHE A 253 5.01 0.80 6.49
N ALA A 254 4.70 0.51 5.21
CA ALA A 254 5.63 -0.16 4.30
C ALA A 254 6.90 0.66 4.10
N ALA A 255 6.77 1.96 3.86
CA ALA A 255 7.89 2.89 3.72
C ALA A 255 8.72 2.99 5.00
N PHE A 256 8.06 2.99 6.18
CA PHE A 256 8.73 2.95 7.48
C PHE A 256 9.53 1.67 7.66
N CYS A 257 8.94 0.49 7.35
CA CYS A 257 9.63 -0.80 7.45
C CYS A 257 10.91 -0.82 6.62
N LYS A 258 10.81 -0.39 5.36
CA LYS A 258 11.93 -0.33 4.42
C LYS A 258 12.99 0.68 4.87
N GLY A 259 12.57 1.90 5.23
CA GLY A 259 13.48 2.98 5.60
C GLY A 259 14.19 2.78 6.95
N SER A 260 13.59 2.02 7.87
CA SER A 260 14.16 1.72 9.19
C SER A 260 14.83 0.35 9.30
N GLY A 261 14.57 -0.55 8.34
CA GLY A 261 14.96 -1.95 8.43
C GLY A 261 14.17 -2.77 9.46
N PHE A 262 13.03 -2.27 9.94
CA PHE A 262 12.18 -2.96 10.93
C PHE A 262 11.63 -4.30 10.41
N ALA A 263 11.32 -4.37 9.12
CA ALA A 263 10.80 -5.58 8.49
C ALA A 263 11.16 -5.62 7.00
N THR A 264 11.32 -6.82 6.44
CA THR A 264 11.46 -7.02 5.00
C THR A 264 10.10 -6.92 4.31
N VAL A 265 9.96 -6.01 3.35
CA VAL A 265 8.72 -5.80 2.60
C VAL A 265 8.69 -6.72 1.38
N VAL A 266 7.63 -7.54 1.26
CA VAL A 266 7.47 -8.56 0.22
C VAL A 266 6.13 -8.37 -0.49
N GLY A 267 6.10 -8.48 -1.82
CA GLY A 267 4.85 -8.39 -2.58
C GLY A 267 4.97 -7.53 -3.82
N THR A 268 3.98 -6.69 -4.10
CA THR A 268 4.04 -5.71 -5.20
C THR A 268 4.24 -4.29 -4.66
N TRP A 269 4.37 -3.30 -5.55
CA TRP A 269 4.31 -1.90 -5.13
C TRP A 269 3.01 -1.61 -4.39
N THR A 270 3.10 -0.71 -3.42
CA THR A 270 1.93 -0.15 -2.75
C THR A 270 1.14 0.78 -3.67
N ARG A 271 0.09 1.40 -3.14
CA ARG A 271 -0.65 2.48 -3.81
C ARG A 271 -0.04 3.87 -3.57
N GLY A 272 0.85 4.02 -2.58
CA GLY A 272 1.46 5.31 -2.24
C GLY A 272 0.67 6.20 -1.27
N ASP A 273 1.07 7.47 -1.22
CA ASP A 273 0.50 8.56 -0.41
C ASP A 273 0.60 8.36 1.12
N GLY A 274 1.59 7.59 1.58
CA GLY A 274 1.81 7.30 3.00
C GLY A 274 2.55 8.39 3.77
N ILE A 275 3.30 9.25 3.07
CA ILE A 275 4.11 10.34 3.63
C ILE A 275 3.43 11.69 3.35
N ALA A 276 2.18 11.83 3.78
CA ALA A 276 1.35 12.97 3.42
C ALA A 276 0.66 13.63 4.63
N PHE A 277 0.08 14.81 4.37
CA PHE A 277 -0.80 15.49 5.33
C PHE A 277 -2.26 15.38 4.90
N THR A 278 -3.15 15.77 5.82
CA THR A 278 -4.55 16.01 5.44
C THR A 278 -4.59 16.96 4.24
N PRO A 279 -5.21 16.57 3.12
CA PRO A 279 -5.24 17.37 1.90
C PRO A 279 -5.86 18.76 2.09
N ALA A 280 -5.43 19.71 1.28
CA ALA A 280 -6.03 21.03 1.20
C ALA A 280 -7.40 20.96 0.51
N ILE A 281 -8.22 21.97 0.77
CA ILE A 281 -9.58 22.07 0.24
C ILE A 281 -9.77 23.48 -0.32
N VAL A 282 -10.36 23.58 -1.51
CA VAL A 282 -10.81 24.84 -2.11
C VAL A 282 -12.28 24.73 -2.51
N THR A 283 -13.04 25.81 -2.30
CA THR A 283 -14.41 25.94 -2.81
C THR A 283 -14.36 26.84 -4.04
N LEU A 284 -14.85 26.35 -5.18
CA LEU A 284 -14.84 27.10 -6.43
C LEU A 284 -15.89 28.23 -6.36
N PRO A 285 -15.52 29.48 -6.68
CA PRO A 285 -16.32 30.66 -6.35
C PRO A 285 -17.66 30.74 -7.09
N ASN A 286 -17.76 30.16 -8.29
CA ASN A 286 -18.97 30.27 -9.12
C ASN A 286 -19.91 29.08 -8.98
N SER A 287 -19.38 27.87 -8.76
CA SER A 287 -20.19 26.64 -8.69
C SER A 287 -20.44 26.18 -7.26
N GLY A 288 -19.66 26.64 -6.29
CA GLY A 288 -19.67 26.11 -4.92
C GLY A 288 -19.09 24.68 -4.81
N MET A 289 -18.53 24.13 -5.90
CA MET A 289 -17.91 22.80 -5.86
C MET A 289 -16.69 22.80 -4.95
N VAL A 290 -16.56 21.74 -4.16
CA VAL A 290 -15.42 21.54 -3.27
C VAL A 290 -14.40 20.63 -3.94
N VAL A 291 -13.17 21.11 -4.08
CA VAL A 291 -12.04 20.35 -4.62
C VAL A 291 -11.06 20.07 -3.48
N ARG A 292 -10.65 18.81 -3.36
CA ARG A 292 -9.64 18.34 -2.41
C ARG A 292 -8.40 17.94 -3.18
N PHE A 293 -7.22 18.37 -2.73
CA PHE A 293 -5.95 18.08 -3.40
C PHE A 293 -4.79 17.98 -2.39
N PRO A 294 -3.74 17.18 -2.68
CA PRO A 294 -2.58 17.05 -1.81
C PRO A 294 -1.95 18.41 -1.49
N SER A 295 -1.67 18.65 -0.21
CA SER A 295 -1.04 19.90 0.25
C SER A 295 0.47 19.79 0.44
N VAL A 296 0.99 18.56 0.45
CA VAL A 296 2.40 18.24 0.68
C VAL A 296 2.82 17.18 -0.33
N PHE A 297 4.08 17.22 -0.71
CA PHE A 297 4.74 16.27 -1.58
C PHE A 297 5.62 15.38 -0.69
N GLY A 298 5.15 14.16 -0.46
CA GLY A 298 5.84 13.15 0.33
C GLY A 298 6.83 12.34 -0.49
N LEU A 299 8.04 12.12 0.05
CA LEU A 299 9.05 11.29 -0.59
C LEU A 299 9.37 10.08 0.27
N ASN A 300 9.51 8.95 -0.40
CA ASN A 300 9.95 7.69 0.17
C ASN A 300 11.40 7.79 0.71
N PRO A 301 11.85 6.83 1.52
CA PRO A 301 13.25 6.77 1.98
C PRO A 301 14.28 6.75 0.84
N ASP A 302 13.89 6.28 -0.36
CA ASP A 302 14.70 6.26 -1.58
C ASP A 302 14.58 7.53 -2.44
N PHE A 303 13.99 8.59 -1.89
CA PHE A 303 13.80 9.92 -2.49
C PHE A 303 12.81 10.00 -3.64
N SER A 304 12.14 8.89 -3.98
CA SER A 304 11.06 8.88 -4.98
C SER A 304 9.77 9.49 -4.43
N ALA A 305 8.92 10.00 -5.33
CA ALA A 305 7.59 10.51 -5.00
C ALA A 305 6.68 9.40 -4.47
N SER A 306 6.26 9.48 -3.20
CA SER A 306 5.42 8.43 -2.59
C SER A 306 4.08 8.28 -3.31
N GLU A 307 3.44 9.38 -3.73
CA GLU A 307 2.15 9.34 -4.42
C GLU A 307 2.24 8.83 -5.88
N GLU A 308 3.39 9.01 -6.54
CA GLU A 308 3.54 8.73 -7.97
C GLU A 308 4.35 7.47 -8.27
N ALA A 309 5.44 7.25 -7.52
CA ALA A 309 6.31 6.09 -7.64
C ALA A 309 5.89 4.93 -6.72
N HIS A 310 5.02 5.22 -5.75
CA HIS A 310 4.58 4.30 -4.70
C HIS A 310 5.75 3.77 -3.86
N THR A 311 5.48 2.94 -2.84
CA THR A 311 6.54 2.25 -2.10
C THR A 311 6.85 0.92 -2.79
N SER A 312 8.10 0.74 -3.22
CA SER A 312 8.59 -0.53 -3.77
C SER A 312 8.84 -1.57 -2.67
N PRO A 313 8.54 -2.85 -2.88
CA PRO A 313 8.92 -3.90 -1.94
C PRO A 313 10.44 -4.14 -1.96
N ASP A 314 10.97 -4.78 -0.93
CA ASP A 314 12.35 -5.28 -0.92
C ASP A 314 12.47 -6.54 -1.77
N VAL A 315 11.44 -7.40 -1.72
CA VAL A 315 11.30 -8.58 -2.57
C VAL A 315 10.04 -8.44 -3.41
N MET A 316 10.23 -8.14 -4.69
CA MET A 316 9.14 -8.07 -5.66
C MET A 316 8.64 -9.48 -6.01
N VAL A 317 7.35 -9.73 -5.81
CA VAL A 317 6.69 -10.95 -6.25
C VAL A 317 5.23 -10.65 -6.65
N GLU A 318 4.94 -10.88 -7.93
CA GLU A 318 3.57 -10.78 -8.47
C GLU A 318 2.80 -12.07 -8.17
N PRO A 319 1.47 -11.99 -7.95
CA PRO A 319 0.65 -13.18 -7.91
C PRO A 319 0.66 -13.89 -9.26
N SER A 320 0.77 -15.21 -9.26
CA SER A 320 0.70 -16.00 -10.49
C SER A 320 -0.75 -16.15 -10.95
N LEU A 321 -0.97 -16.22 -12.27
CA LEU A 321 -2.32 -16.46 -12.82
C LEU A 321 -2.88 -17.80 -12.36
N GLU A 322 -2.04 -18.84 -12.32
CA GLU A 322 -2.42 -20.18 -11.86
C GLU A 322 -2.91 -20.17 -10.41
N ASP A 323 -2.15 -19.54 -9.49
CA ASP A 323 -2.53 -19.41 -8.08
C ASP A 323 -3.82 -18.58 -7.92
N ILE A 324 -4.00 -17.51 -8.71
CA ILE A 324 -5.25 -16.73 -8.71
C ILE A 324 -6.43 -17.61 -9.15
N LEU A 325 -6.29 -18.37 -10.23
CA LEU A 325 -7.35 -19.23 -10.73
C LEU A 325 -7.70 -20.34 -9.72
N GLU A 326 -6.70 -20.93 -9.08
CA GLU A 326 -6.90 -21.93 -8.01
C GLU A 326 -7.61 -21.32 -6.80
N TYR A 327 -7.21 -20.13 -6.35
CA TYR A 327 -7.92 -19.40 -5.30
C TYR A 327 -9.39 -19.13 -5.67
N LEU A 328 -9.65 -18.73 -6.92
CA LEU A 328 -11.01 -18.45 -7.40
C LEU A 328 -11.88 -19.71 -7.47
N ALA A 329 -11.29 -20.87 -7.80
CA ALA A 329 -11.96 -22.17 -7.85
C ALA A 329 -12.11 -22.84 -6.47
N THR A 330 -11.40 -22.37 -5.44
CA THR A 330 -11.50 -22.89 -4.07
C THR A 330 -12.43 -22.05 -3.21
N ARG A 331 -12.46 -20.72 -3.38
CA ARG A 331 -13.28 -19.80 -2.56
C ARG A 331 -14.79 -20.01 -2.67
N ASP A 332 -15.26 -20.52 -3.81
CA ASP A 332 -16.67 -20.77 -4.09
C ASP A 332 -17.21 -22.02 -3.35
N SER A 333 -16.32 -22.89 -2.88
CA SER A 333 -16.65 -24.20 -2.33
C SER A 333 -16.90 -24.23 -0.81
N SER A 334 -16.39 -23.26 -0.04
CA SER A 334 -16.35 -23.37 1.44
C SER A 334 -16.64 -22.09 2.24
N GLY A 335 -16.61 -20.91 1.64
CA GLY A 335 -16.97 -19.63 2.29
C GLY A 335 -16.01 -19.11 3.38
N GLU A 336 -15.03 -19.90 3.82
CA GLU A 336 -14.03 -19.50 4.83
C GLU A 336 -12.64 -20.01 4.45
N LEU A 337 -11.91 -19.24 3.63
CA LEU A 337 -10.52 -19.54 3.32
C LEU A 337 -9.59 -19.05 4.43
N ARG A 338 -8.60 -19.88 4.75
CA ARG A 338 -7.45 -19.53 5.58
C ARG A 338 -6.27 -19.14 4.69
N PRO A 339 -5.25 -18.43 5.21
CA PRO A 339 -4.01 -18.23 4.49
C PRO A 339 -3.39 -19.58 4.12
N ASP A 340 -3.24 -19.80 2.82
CA ASP A 340 -2.73 -21.06 2.29
C ASP A 340 -1.69 -20.76 1.21
N PRO A 341 -0.42 -21.13 1.43
CA PRO A 341 0.63 -20.90 0.44
C PRO A 341 0.48 -21.76 -0.83
N SER A 342 -0.42 -22.75 -0.88
CA SER A 342 -0.62 -23.58 -2.08
C SER A 342 -1.18 -22.81 -3.27
N PHE A 343 -2.00 -21.78 -3.01
CA PHE A 343 -2.58 -20.89 -4.03
C PHE A 343 -2.29 -19.40 -3.74
N ASP A 344 -1.29 -19.11 -2.91
CA ASP A 344 -0.84 -17.74 -2.66
C ASP A 344 0.66 -17.59 -2.91
N THR A 345 1.02 -17.17 -4.13
CA THR A 345 2.42 -16.99 -4.57
C THR A 345 3.22 -16.11 -3.61
N GLN A 346 2.61 -15.02 -3.14
CA GLN A 346 3.32 -14.01 -2.34
C GLN A 346 3.51 -14.53 -0.92
N LEU A 347 2.49 -15.15 -0.33
CA LEU A 347 2.58 -15.82 0.97
C LEU A 347 3.59 -16.97 0.94
N ARG A 348 3.55 -17.82 -0.09
CA ARG A 348 4.49 -18.94 -0.29
C ARG A 348 5.93 -18.45 -0.36
N THR A 349 6.18 -17.37 -1.10
CA THR A 349 7.51 -16.74 -1.21
C THR A 349 7.96 -16.18 0.14
N CYS A 350 7.08 -15.45 0.83
CA CYS A 350 7.37 -14.88 2.13
C CYS A 350 7.65 -15.96 3.19
N LEU A 351 6.87 -17.04 3.19
CA LEU A 351 7.07 -18.19 4.07
C LEU A 351 8.41 -18.89 3.79
N THR A 352 8.80 -19.01 2.52
CA THR A 352 10.10 -19.57 2.13
C THR A 352 11.24 -18.72 2.70
N LEU A 353 11.18 -17.38 2.57
CA LEU A 353 12.17 -16.47 3.16
C LEU A 353 12.20 -16.53 4.69
N ALA A 354 11.02 -16.61 5.30
CA ALA A 354 10.87 -16.75 6.75
C ALA A 354 11.49 -18.06 7.27
N LEU A 355 11.51 -19.12 6.46
CA LEU A 355 12.06 -20.43 6.81
C LEU A 355 13.54 -20.63 6.42
N SER A 356 14.05 -19.90 5.43
CA SER A 356 15.36 -20.18 4.81
C SER A 356 16.58 -20.03 5.72
N GLU A 357 16.47 -19.30 6.83
CA GLU A 357 17.57 -19.05 7.78
C GLU A 357 17.27 -19.60 9.19
N ILE A 358 16.26 -20.47 9.31
CA ILE A 358 15.95 -21.17 10.58
C ILE A 358 16.76 -22.47 10.71
N ASN A 359 17.42 -22.91 9.63
CA ASN A 359 18.20 -24.15 9.57
C ASN A 359 19.69 -23.96 9.88
#